data_AF-A0ABC8S5Y3-F1
#
_entry.id   AF-A0ABC8S5Y3-F1
#
_cell.length_a   1.000
_cell.length_b   1.000
_cell.length_c   1.000
_cell.angle_alpha   90.00
_cell.angle_beta   90.00
_cell.angle_gamma   90.00
#
_symmetry.space_group_name_H-M   'P 1'
#
loop_
_entity.id
_entity.type
_entity.pdbx_description
1 polymer ?
#
loop_
_entity_poly.entity_id
_entity_poly.type
_entity_poly.pdbx_seq_one_letter_code
_entity_poly.pdbx_strand_id
1 'polypeptide(L)'
;MPMERESDACDQHAESTGLVSPSWDCSLHLPLWVSNAEKAAIEDRLEGWIKQLEASGGDVACIASALKKPLRPLWVSQKSVIWLNEVPGYDSWDFTPIMLVSASSSCGILQQRTTSEFSWTYIAGAGDDEESWARGLSPNLFWSHAHELIDSGPDLCNQKVADIVEKDRVYRAQRGQNAPQLSVKPSKLSGSTDHFPAENSPLGLGISGAENDRKDSVDLHAISWLGSTNLAVGATQHAADASDVDSALVCERESSSLCLEYPEVYLHLPILNSKLDRFSLYRNLPAALIFAKSNLRKGNRLLVCCNDGEDISVCVCLAILTSFYTNEGSFDDGKSFSETCITKLEMRRRLVFICKFAVNARPSRGNLKQVFNFLKDQSVGSGC
;
A
#
# COMPACT_ATOMS: atom_id res chain seq x y z
N MET A 1 6.71 76.60 -5.51
CA MET A 1 5.64 77.25 -4.72
C MET A 1 4.40 77.29 -5.61
N PRO A 2 3.26 76.71 -5.20
CA PRO A 2 3.00 75.79 -4.07
C PRO A 2 2.80 74.35 -4.60
N MET A 3 3.07 73.22 -3.93
CA MET A 3 3.01 72.82 -2.52
C MET A 3 1.64 73.08 -1.88
N GLU A 4 0.73 72.13 -2.04
CA GLU A 4 -0.37 71.93 -1.11
C GLU A 4 -0.14 70.60 -0.38
N ARG A 5 0.01 70.75 0.94
CA ARG A 5 -0.05 69.69 1.95
C ARG A 5 -1.50 69.62 2.42
N GLU A 6 -2.06 68.43 2.48
CA GLU A 6 -3.16 68.08 3.38
C GLU A 6 -2.84 66.65 3.86
N SER A 7 -2.24 66.50 5.04
CA SER A 7 -2.83 66.53 6.39
C SER A 7 -3.14 65.11 6.86
N ASP A 8 -2.26 64.64 7.74
CA ASP A 8 -2.42 63.45 8.57
C ASP A 8 -3.78 63.47 9.28
N ALA A 9 -4.59 62.46 9.03
CA ALA A 9 -5.65 62.03 9.93
C ALA A 9 -5.50 60.53 10.15
N CYS A 10 -4.88 60.22 11.29
CA CYS A 10 -4.87 58.92 11.93
C CYS A 10 -6.31 58.54 12.27
N ASP A 11 -6.87 57.57 11.55
CA ASP A 11 -8.06 56.86 12.01
C ASP A 11 -7.66 55.42 12.37
N GLN A 12 -7.67 55.20 13.67
CA GLN A 12 -7.46 53.94 14.35
C GLN A 12 -8.62 53.01 14.01
N HIS A 13 -8.39 51.98 13.20
CA HIS A 13 -9.30 50.85 13.15
C HIS A 13 -8.55 49.52 13.31
N ALA A 14 -8.63 49.06 14.57
CA ALA A 14 -8.71 47.68 15.00
C ALA A 14 -7.67 46.71 14.43
N GLU A 15 -6.65 46.43 15.25
CA GLU A 15 -5.94 45.16 15.26
C GLU A 15 -6.94 44.01 15.41
N SER A 16 -7.47 43.55 14.28
CA SER A 16 -7.89 42.16 14.15
C SER A 16 -6.60 41.37 14.04
N THR A 17 -6.17 40.76 15.15
CA THR A 17 -5.27 39.61 15.14
C THR A 17 -5.99 38.43 14.49
N GLY A 18 -6.36 38.57 13.22
CA GLY A 18 -6.61 37.45 12.34
C GLY A 18 -5.26 36.86 12.01
N LEU A 19 -5.06 35.59 12.35
CA LEU A 19 -4.01 34.78 11.74
C LEU A 19 -4.02 35.06 10.24
N VAL A 20 -3.02 35.80 9.75
CA VAL A 20 -2.82 36.00 8.33
C VAL A 20 -2.49 34.62 7.79
N SER A 21 -3.50 33.94 7.25
CA SER A 21 -3.28 32.72 6.47
C SER A 21 -2.18 33.05 5.46
N PRO A 22 -1.09 32.28 5.42
CA PRO A 22 -0.03 32.54 4.46
C PRO A 22 -0.68 32.60 3.07
N SER A 23 -0.44 33.68 2.33
CA SER A 23 -1.03 33.89 1.00
C SER A 23 -0.40 32.91 0.02
N TRP A 24 -0.81 31.65 0.07
CA TRP A 24 -0.35 30.62 -0.84
C TRP A 24 -0.92 30.87 -2.22
N ASP A 25 -0.09 30.63 -3.24
CA ASP A 25 -0.56 30.54 -4.61
C ASP A 25 -1.35 29.25 -4.80
N CYS A 26 -2.67 29.37 -4.77
CA CYS A 26 -3.61 28.27 -4.97
C CYS A 26 -4.06 28.12 -6.44
N SER A 27 -3.41 28.81 -7.38
CA SER A 27 -3.76 28.67 -8.80
C SER A 27 -3.38 27.29 -9.35
N LEU A 28 -4.05 26.85 -10.42
CA LEU A 28 -3.76 25.57 -11.05
C LEU A 28 -2.48 25.64 -11.89
N HIS A 29 -1.45 24.89 -11.46
CA HIS A 29 -0.17 24.75 -12.15
C HIS A 29 -0.14 23.47 -12.98
N LEU A 30 0.06 23.62 -14.29
CA LEU A 30 0.10 22.53 -15.26
C LEU A 30 1.36 22.65 -16.14
N PRO A 31 1.81 21.54 -16.76
CA PRO A 31 2.88 21.59 -17.74
C PRO A 31 2.55 22.45 -18.96
N LEU A 32 3.59 22.99 -19.60
CA LEU A 32 3.47 23.83 -20.81
C LEU A 32 2.80 23.13 -22.00
N TRP A 33 2.77 21.80 -22.02
CA TRP A 33 2.13 21.03 -23.09
C TRP A 33 0.63 20.79 -22.88
N VAL A 34 0.06 21.18 -21.74
CA VAL A 34 -1.38 21.12 -21.50
C VAL A 34 -2.02 22.38 -22.05
N SER A 35 -3.05 22.23 -22.89
CA SER A 35 -3.70 23.37 -23.54
C SER A 35 -4.54 24.19 -22.56
N ASN A 36 -4.80 25.47 -22.88
CA ASN A 36 -5.69 26.31 -22.08
C ASN A 36 -7.13 25.76 -22.00
N ALA A 37 -7.61 25.08 -23.04
CA ALA A 37 -8.91 24.44 -23.03
C ALA A 37 -8.98 23.26 -22.05
N GLU A 38 -7.94 22.43 -22.02
CA GLU A 38 -7.82 21.35 -21.02
C GLU A 38 -7.66 21.91 -19.61
N LYS A 39 -6.88 22.99 -19.44
CA LYS A 39 -6.75 23.69 -18.17
C LYS A 39 -8.12 24.13 -17.64
N ALA A 40 -8.92 24.81 -18.46
CA ALA A 40 -10.27 25.24 -18.07
C ALA A 40 -11.17 24.04 -17.70
N ALA A 41 -11.12 22.96 -18.48
CA ALA A 41 -11.88 21.74 -18.18
C ALA A 41 -11.46 21.04 -16.88
N ILE A 42 -10.20 21.18 -16.48
CA ILE A 42 -9.69 20.71 -15.19
C ILE A 42 -10.20 21.62 -14.07
N GLU A 43 -10.10 22.95 -14.24
CA GLU A 43 -10.59 23.96 -13.28
C GLU A 43 -12.07 23.76 -12.96
N ASP A 44 -12.91 23.52 -13.97
CA ASP A 44 -14.36 23.24 -13.80
C ASP A 44 -14.65 21.99 -12.94
N ARG A 45 -13.68 21.07 -12.81
CA ARG A 45 -13.83 19.82 -12.04
C ARG A 45 -13.21 19.87 -10.66
N LEU A 46 -12.39 20.89 -10.35
CA LEU A 46 -11.64 20.98 -9.09
C LEU A 46 -12.56 20.90 -7.88
N GLU A 47 -13.64 21.66 -7.87
CA GLU A 47 -14.63 21.65 -6.78
C GLU A 47 -15.24 20.26 -6.54
N GLY A 48 -15.48 19.50 -7.60
CA GLY A 48 -15.96 18.14 -7.51
C GLY A 48 -14.92 17.20 -6.88
N TRP A 49 -13.65 17.37 -7.23
CA TRP A 49 -12.56 16.58 -6.66
C TRP A 49 -12.26 16.95 -5.20
N ILE A 50 -12.37 18.23 -4.82
CA ILE A 50 -12.25 18.68 -3.43
C ILE A 50 -13.33 17.97 -2.58
N LYS A 51 -14.59 18.01 -3.01
CA LYS A 51 -15.68 17.31 -2.32
C LYS A 51 -15.43 15.79 -2.21
N GLN A 52 -14.87 15.18 -3.25
CA GLN A 52 -14.52 13.75 -3.21
C GLN A 52 -13.37 13.45 -2.24
N LEU A 53 -12.38 14.33 -2.15
CA LEU A 53 -11.26 14.21 -1.23
C LEU A 53 -11.72 14.36 0.22
N GLU A 54 -12.52 15.39 0.51
CA GLU A 54 -13.12 15.59 1.85
C GLU A 54 -13.99 14.39 2.24
N ALA A 55 -14.77 13.87 1.30
CA ALA A 55 -15.62 12.73 1.52
C ALA A 55 -14.87 11.38 1.52
N SER A 56 -13.54 11.34 1.33
CA SER A 56 -12.76 10.09 1.28
C SER A 56 -12.51 9.47 2.67
N GLY A 57 -12.71 10.24 3.74
CA GLY A 57 -12.37 9.85 5.11
C GLY A 57 -10.89 10.06 5.46
N GLY A 58 -10.09 10.61 4.54
CA GLY A 58 -8.72 11.02 4.83
C GLY A 58 -8.65 12.21 5.78
N ASP A 59 -7.64 12.24 6.65
CA ASP A 59 -7.43 13.35 7.59
C ASP A 59 -6.78 14.56 6.89
N VAL A 60 -7.57 15.25 6.08
CA VAL A 60 -7.14 16.43 5.31
C VAL A 60 -6.70 17.56 6.25
N ALA A 61 -7.32 17.69 7.42
CA ALA A 61 -6.98 18.73 8.39
C ALA A 61 -5.58 18.54 8.97
N CYS A 62 -5.22 17.31 9.35
CA CYS A 62 -3.87 16.99 9.81
C CYS A 62 -2.83 17.27 8.71
N ILE A 63 -3.10 16.83 7.48
CA ILE A 63 -2.22 17.10 6.33
C ILE A 63 -2.05 18.61 6.12
N ALA A 64 -3.17 19.36 6.09
CA ALA A 64 -3.15 20.81 5.91
C ALA A 64 -2.35 21.52 7.00
N SER A 65 -2.46 21.08 8.26
CA SER A 65 -1.69 21.63 9.38
C SER A 65 -0.19 21.35 9.30
N ALA A 66 0.22 20.28 8.63
CA ALA A 66 1.62 19.90 8.45
C ALA A 66 2.30 20.62 7.26
N LEU A 67 1.53 21.21 6.35
CA LEU A 67 2.06 21.87 5.15
C LEU A 67 2.68 23.23 5.49
N LYS A 68 3.97 23.38 5.16
CA LYS A 68 4.72 24.64 5.33
C LYS A 68 4.72 25.54 4.08
N LYS A 69 4.55 24.93 2.91
CA LYS A 69 4.53 25.56 1.58
C LYS A 69 3.43 24.91 0.74
N PRO A 70 2.82 25.61 -0.24
CA PRO A 70 1.84 25.01 -1.13
C PRO A 70 2.44 23.82 -1.90
N LEU A 71 1.64 22.79 -2.15
CA LEU A 71 2.06 21.64 -2.96
C LEU A 71 2.00 22.00 -4.45
N ARG A 72 3.05 21.73 -5.22
CA ARG A 72 3.05 21.94 -6.68
C ARG A 72 3.57 20.71 -7.43
N PRO A 73 2.80 20.14 -8.36
CA PRO A 73 3.26 19.04 -9.19
C PRO A 73 4.33 19.51 -10.20
N LEU A 74 5.37 18.69 -10.38
CA LEU A 74 6.41 18.86 -11.39
C LEU A 74 6.55 17.58 -12.20
N TRP A 75 6.46 17.68 -13.52
CA TRP A 75 6.47 16.51 -14.40
C TRP A 75 7.86 16.27 -14.98
N VAL A 76 8.39 15.08 -14.75
CA VAL A 76 9.71 14.66 -15.24
C VAL A 76 9.53 13.45 -16.15
N SER A 77 10.12 13.52 -17.34
CA SER A 77 10.12 12.45 -18.33
C SER A 77 11.52 12.26 -18.91
N GLN A 78 11.71 11.24 -19.74
CA GLN A 78 12.96 11.06 -20.50
C GLN A 78 13.35 12.27 -21.38
N LYS A 79 12.37 13.12 -21.74
CA LYS A 79 12.61 14.35 -22.54
C LYS A 79 12.86 15.59 -21.68
N SER A 80 12.71 15.49 -20.36
CA SER A 80 12.85 16.65 -19.48
C SER A 80 14.32 17.05 -19.36
N VAL A 81 14.69 18.12 -20.05
CA VAL A 81 16.05 18.67 -20.05
C VAL A 81 16.32 19.67 -18.92
N ILE A 82 15.26 20.14 -18.26
CA ILE A 82 15.32 21.24 -17.27
C ILE A 82 16.12 20.90 -15.99
N TRP A 83 16.48 19.63 -15.79
CA TRP A 83 17.19 19.12 -14.61
C TRP A 83 18.58 18.55 -14.93
N LEU A 84 19.04 18.67 -16.19
CA LEU A 84 20.30 18.04 -16.64
C LEU A 84 21.54 18.75 -16.12
N ASN A 85 21.45 20.07 -15.90
CA ASN A 85 22.60 20.90 -15.54
C ASN A 85 22.61 21.22 -14.04
N GLU A 86 21.46 21.55 -13.46
CA GLU A 86 21.31 21.85 -12.03
C GLU A 86 19.93 21.42 -11.56
N VAL A 87 19.86 20.86 -10.34
CA VAL A 87 18.62 20.63 -9.60
C VAL A 87 18.61 21.65 -8.48
N PRO A 88 17.73 22.66 -8.51
CA PRO A 88 17.62 23.62 -7.42
C PRO A 88 17.42 22.90 -6.08
N GLY A 89 18.09 23.38 -5.03
CA GLY A 89 17.89 22.84 -3.68
C GLY A 89 16.44 23.01 -3.23
N TYR A 90 15.90 22.05 -2.48
CA TYR A 90 14.49 22.05 -2.06
C TYR A 90 14.08 23.31 -1.29
N ASP A 91 15.02 23.95 -0.58
CA ASP A 91 14.78 25.18 0.17
C ASP A 91 14.53 26.40 -0.74
N SER A 92 15.03 26.37 -1.98
CA SER A 92 14.95 27.48 -2.93
C SER A 92 13.57 27.71 -3.55
N TRP A 93 12.64 26.77 -3.37
CA TRP A 93 11.30 26.87 -3.95
C TRP A 93 10.30 27.45 -2.97
N ASP A 94 9.43 28.33 -3.45
CA ASP A 94 8.32 28.89 -2.67
C ASP A 94 7.17 27.87 -2.47
N PHE A 95 7.34 26.66 -2.99
CA PHE A 95 6.38 25.55 -2.93
C PHE A 95 7.08 24.24 -2.56
N THR A 96 6.32 23.27 -2.05
CA THR A 96 6.77 21.89 -1.87
C THR A 96 6.49 21.10 -3.16
N PRO A 97 7.53 20.54 -3.80
CA PRO A 97 7.38 19.85 -5.08
C PRO A 97 6.77 18.45 -4.92
N ILE A 98 5.83 18.11 -5.79
CA ILE A 98 5.37 16.73 -6.00
C ILE A 98 5.94 16.26 -7.33
N MET A 99 7.00 15.45 -7.28
CA MET A 99 7.69 14.97 -8.48
C MET A 99 6.91 13.83 -9.14
N LEU A 100 6.31 14.12 -10.30
CA LEU A 100 5.56 13.17 -11.12
C LEU A 100 6.49 12.66 -12.23
N VAL A 101 7.13 11.53 -11.97
CA VAL A 101 8.15 10.94 -12.86
C VAL A 101 7.52 9.91 -13.80
N SER A 102 7.83 10.01 -15.09
CA SER A 102 7.52 8.99 -16.10
C SER A 102 8.79 8.47 -16.75
N ALA A 103 9.12 7.21 -16.46
CA ALA A 103 10.23 6.50 -17.11
C ALA A 103 9.84 5.94 -18.48
N SER A 104 8.61 6.13 -18.94
CA SER A 104 8.10 5.61 -20.21
C SER A 104 8.66 6.38 -21.41
N SER A 105 8.92 5.68 -22.51
CA SER A 105 9.25 6.35 -23.78
C SER A 105 8.03 7.09 -24.30
N SER A 106 8.26 8.31 -24.77
CA SER A 106 7.25 9.18 -25.37
C SER A 106 6.97 8.87 -26.85
N CYS A 107 7.57 7.80 -27.41
CA CYS A 107 7.32 7.42 -28.79
C CYS A 107 5.96 6.71 -28.89
N GLY A 108 5.01 7.33 -29.61
CA GLY A 108 3.67 6.79 -29.87
C GLY A 108 3.63 5.56 -30.79
N ILE A 109 4.79 4.98 -31.11
CA ILE A 109 4.90 3.70 -31.81
C ILE A 109 5.04 2.62 -30.73
N LEU A 110 4.13 1.65 -30.73
CA LEU A 110 4.23 0.38 -29.99
C LEU A 110 5.48 -0.37 -30.47
N GLN A 111 6.65 0.05 -30.00
CA GLN A 111 7.89 -0.67 -30.21
C GLN A 111 7.90 -1.84 -29.23
N GLN A 112 7.82 -3.05 -29.77
CA GLN A 112 8.23 -4.26 -29.07
C GLN A 112 9.70 -4.06 -28.69
N ARG A 113 9.96 -3.89 -27.40
CA ARG A 113 11.32 -3.78 -26.87
C ARG A 113 11.87 -5.18 -26.71
N THR A 114 13.12 -5.36 -27.10
CA THR A 114 13.80 -6.66 -27.02
C THR A 114 15.13 -6.46 -26.29
N THR A 115 15.35 -7.24 -25.25
CA THR A 115 16.68 -7.52 -24.69
C THR A 115 17.17 -8.86 -25.25
N SER A 116 18.40 -9.25 -24.92
CA SER A 116 18.93 -10.59 -25.24
C SER A 116 18.04 -11.74 -24.71
N GLU A 117 17.24 -11.50 -23.67
CA GLU A 117 16.46 -12.55 -23.00
C GLU A 117 14.94 -12.40 -23.15
N PHE A 118 14.41 -11.18 -23.33
CA PHE A 118 12.97 -10.93 -23.33
C PHE A 118 12.53 -9.91 -24.37
N SER A 119 11.38 -10.17 -25.01
CA SER A 119 10.63 -9.15 -25.73
C SER A 119 9.40 -8.72 -24.93
N TRP A 120 9.16 -7.43 -24.80
CA TRP A 120 7.96 -6.90 -24.16
C TRP A 120 7.37 -5.72 -24.91
N THR A 121 6.06 -5.58 -24.72
CA THR A 121 5.28 -4.44 -25.20
C THR A 121 4.92 -3.58 -24.00
N TYR A 122 5.08 -2.27 -24.10
CA TYR A 122 4.64 -1.38 -23.02
C TYR A 122 3.11 -1.51 -22.85
N ILE A 123 2.69 -1.88 -21.65
CA ILE A 123 1.29 -1.90 -21.24
C ILE A 123 1.12 -0.75 -20.24
N ALA A 124 0.20 0.17 -20.50
CA ALA A 124 -0.08 1.26 -19.59
C ALA A 124 -0.46 0.72 -18.20
N GLY A 125 0.20 1.22 -17.16
CA GLY A 125 0.05 0.75 -15.78
C GLY A 125 0.92 -0.45 -15.39
N ALA A 126 1.77 -0.97 -16.28
CA ALA A 126 2.69 -2.06 -15.92
C ALA A 126 3.79 -1.62 -14.93
N GLY A 127 4.13 -0.32 -14.89
CA GLY A 127 5.06 0.23 -13.90
C GLY A 127 4.46 0.33 -12.49
N ASP A 128 3.14 0.33 -12.37
CA ASP A 128 2.40 0.45 -11.10
C ASP A 128 2.24 -0.90 -10.38
N ASP A 129 2.76 -2.01 -10.96
CA ASP A 129 2.81 -3.34 -10.34
C ASP A 129 4.23 -3.58 -9.82
N GLU A 130 4.56 -2.91 -8.72
CA GLU A 130 5.88 -2.98 -8.07
C GLU A 130 6.26 -4.39 -7.68
N GLU A 131 5.28 -5.16 -7.25
CA GLU A 131 5.44 -6.55 -6.90
C GLU A 131 6.00 -7.39 -8.07
N SER A 132 5.66 -7.07 -9.32
CA SER A 132 6.12 -7.80 -10.52
C SER A 132 7.55 -7.46 -10.94
N TRP A 133 7.98 -6.20 -10.80
CA TRP A 133 9.34 -5.77 -11.17
C TRP A 133 10.32 -5.80 -10.00
N ALA A 134 9.90 -5.44 -8.78
CA ALA A 134 10.76 -5.44 -7.60
C ALA A 134 11.05 -6.86 -7.12
N ARG A 135 10.12 -7.82 -7.29
CA ARG A 135 10.31 -9.24 -6.95
C ARG A 135 10.91 -9.49 -5.55
N GLY A 136 10.55 -8.69 -4.56
CA GLY A 136 11.09 -8.77 -3.20
C GLY A 136 12.25 -7.83 -2.89
N LEU A 137 12.66 -6.98 -3.84
CA LEU A 137 13.60 -5.90 -3.61
C LEU A 137 12.98 -4.85 -2.68
N SER A 138 13.40 -4.87 -1.41
CA SER A 138 12.94 -3.89 -0.42
C SER A 138 13.59 -2.52 -0.66
N PRO A 139 13.00 -1.42 -0.16
CA PRO A 139 13.62 -0.09 -0.25
C PRO A 139 15.05 -0.04 0.29
N ASN A 140 15.31 -0.72 1.42
CA ASN A 140 16.65 -0.77 2.02
C ASN A 140 17.65 -1.52 1.13
N LEU A 141 17.23 -2.63 0.50
CA LEU A 141 18.06 -3.36 -0.46
C LEU A 141 18.32 -2.54 -1.72
N PHE A 142 17.31 -1.83 -2.22
CA PHE A 142 17.46 -0.94 -3.36
C PHE A 142 18.49 0.16 -3.06
N TRP A 143 18.33 0.90 -1.96
CA TRP A 143 19.22 2.03 -1.64
C TRP A 143 20.65 1.61 -1.33
N SER A 144 20.86 0.42 -0.76
CA SER A 144 22.20 -0.13 -0.55
C SER A 144 22.92 -0.56 -1.84
N HIS A 145 22.17 -0.78 -2.93
CA HIS A 145 22.70 -1.22 -4.23
C HIS A 145 22.33 -0.27 -5.38
N ALA A 146 21.91 0.96 -5.08
CA ALA A 146 21.30 1.86 -6.06
C ALA A 146 22.24 2.17 -7.24
N HIS A 147 23.51 2.46 -6.95
CA HIS A 147 24.52 2.70 -7.98
C HIS A 147 24.77 1.47 -8.85
N GLU A 148 24.93 0.28 -8.25
CA GLU A 148 25.12 -0.97 -9.01
C GLU A 148 23.94 -1.25 -9.94
N LEU A 149 22.71 -1.07 -9.46
CA LEU A 149 21.50 -1.28 -10.25
C LEU A 149 21.40 -0.28 -11.42
N ILE A 150 21.66 1.00 -11.17
CA ILE A 150 21.56 2.05 -12.20
C ILE A 150 22.67 1.88 -13.24
N ASP A 151 23.91 1.63 -12.80
CA ASP A 151 25.08 1.49 -13.67
C ASP A 151 25.03 0.22 -14.53
N SER A 152 24.32 -0.83 -14.07
CA SER A 152 24.15 -2.08 -14.83
C SER A 152 23.33 -1.93 -16.12
N GLY A 153 22.61 -0.81 -16.27
CA GLY A 153 21.76 -0.53 -17.42
C GLY A 153 20.48 -1.39 -17.45
N PRO A 154 19.56 -1.09 -18.39
CA PRO A 154 18.23 -1.71 -18.43
C PRO A 154 18.25 -3.20 -18.76
N ASP A 155 19.25 -3.68 -19.51
CA ASP A 155 19.30 -5.05 -20.00
C ASP A 155 19.61 -6.07 -18.88
N LEU A 156 20.47 -5.70 -17.92
CA LEU A 156 20.90 -6.56 -16.82
C LEU A 156 20.14 -6.28 -15.51
N CYS A 157 19.33 -5.23 -15.45
CA CYS A 157 18.65 -4.79 -14.24
C CYS A 157 17.82 -5.92 -13.59
N ASN A 158 17.02 -6.65 -14.36
CA ASN A 158 16.20 -7.75 -13.82
C ASN A 158 17.04 -8.88 -13.21
N GLN A 159 18.16 -9.23 -13.84
CA GLN A 159 19.08 -10.25 -13.34
C GLN A 159 19.75 -9.78 -12.05
N LYS A 160 20.23 -8.54 -12.02
CA LYS A 160 20.84 -7.92 -10.84
C LYS A 160 19.89 -7.84 -9.65
N VAL A 161 18.64 -7.46 -9.88
CA VAL A 161 17.60 -7.46 -8.85
C VAL A 161 17.38 -8.87 -8.31
N ALA A 162 17.27 -9.88 -9.18
CA ALA A 162 17.11 -11.27 -8.74
C ALA A 162 18.30 -11.76 -7.91
N ASP A 163 19.53 -11.44 -8.31
CA ASP A 163 20.74 -11.81 -7.58
C ASP A 163 20.81 -11.15 -6.19
N ILE A 164 20.45 -9.86 -6.09
CA ILE A 164 20.43 -9.12 -4.82
C ILE A 164 19.40 -9.72 -3.87
N VAL A 165 18.18 -9.96 -4.36
CA VAL A 165 17.10 -10.53 -3.55
C VAL A 165 17.43 -11.95 -3.09
N GLU A 166 18.01 -12.79 -3.95
CA GLU A 166 18.38 -14.15 -3.58
C GLU A 166 19.53 -14.17 -2.57
N LYS A 167 20.54 -13.30 -2.72
CA LYS A 167 21.62 -13.14 -1.74
C LYS A 167 21.07 -12.74 -0.37
N ASP A 168 20.17 -11.77 -0.33
CA ASP A 168 19.49 -11.35 0.91
C ASP A 168 18.68 -12.49 1.53
N ARG A 169 17.91 -13.23 0.71
CA ARG A 169 17.13 -14.39 1.16
C ARG A 169 18.03 -15.45 1.80
N VAL A 170 19.14 -15.81 1.16
CA VAL A 170 20.12 -16.78 1.69
C VAL A 170 20.75 -16.27 2.98
N TYR A 171 21.13 -14.99 3.03
CA TYR A 171 21.71 -14.35 4.20
C TYR A 171 20.77 -14.39 5.42
N ARG A 172 19.46 -14.17 5.21
CA ARG A 172 18.42 -14.28 6.24
C ARG A 172 18.18 -15.72 6.67
N ALA A 173 18.09 -16.65 5.72
CA ALA A 173 17.91 -18.08 5.99
C ALA A 173 19.03 -18.66 6.87
N GLN A 174 20.28 -18.28 6.60
CA GLN A 174 21.45 -18.69 7.41
C GLN A 174 21.39 -18.22 8.87
N ARG A 175 20.58 -17.19 9.18
CA ARG A 175 20.38 -16.64 10.52
C ARG A 175 19.07 -17.08 11.17
N GLY A 176 18.40 -18.07 10.58
CA GLY A 176 17.12 -18.58 11.10
C GLY A 176 15.95 -17.61 10.94
N GLN A 177 16.08 -16.59 10.09
CA GLN A 177 15.00 -15.64 9.80
C GLN A 177 14.08 -16.19 8.70
N ASN A 178 12.80 -15.78 8.73
CA ASN A 178 11.82 -16.16 7.72
C ASN A 178 12.27 -15.67 6.32
N ALA A 179 12.42 -16.60 5.38
CA ALA A 179 13.02 -16.37 4.07
C ALA A 179 12.32 -17.19 2.97
N PRO A 180 11.04 -16.89 2.69
CA PRO A 180 10.24 -17.69 1.76
C PRO A 180 10.83 -17.64 0.35
N GLN A 181 10.94 -18.80 -0.30
CA GLN A 181 11.37 -18.89 -1.69
C GLN A 181 10.24 -18.39 -2.62
N LEU A 182 10.54 -17.36 -3.41
CA LEU A 182 9.68 -16.95 -4.51
C LEU A 182 9.84 -17.95 -5.65
N SER A 183 8.97 -18.97 -5.70
CA SER A 183 8.92 -19.90 -6.83
C SER A 183 8.41 -19.18 -8.07
N VAL A 184 9.33 -18.71 -8.93
CA VAL A 184 8.99 -18.31 -10.29
C VAL A 184 8.61 -19.57 -11.06
N LYS A 185 7.38 -19.66 -11.57
CA LYS A 185 7.00 -20.75 -12.47
C LYS A 185 8.01 -20.76 -13.63
N PRO A 186 8.67 -21.89 -13.93
CA PRO A 186 9.47 -21.97 -15.14
C PRO A 186 8.54 -21.70 -16.32
N SER A 187 8.85 -20.70 -17.15
CA SER A 187 8.19 -20.57 -18.44
C SER A 187 8.42 -21.88 -19.17
N LYS A 188 7.36 -22.51 -19.68
CA LYS A 188 7.44 -23.77 -20.43
C LYS A 188 8.42 -23.61 -21.59
N LEU A 189 9.67 -24.00 -21.37
CA LEU A 189 10.62 -24.29 -22.44
C LEU A 189 10.19 -25.63 -23.00
N SER A 190 9.64 -25.58 -24.21
CA SER A 190 9.41 -26.76 -25.03
C SER A 190 10.77 -27.33 -25.42
N GLY A 191 11.08 -28.55 -24.96
CA GLY A 191 11.99 -29.44 -25.69
C GLY A 191 13.07 -30.13 -24.85
N SER A 192 13.00 -31.46 -24.91
CA SER A 192 14.04 -32.45 -24.63
C SER A 192 14.26 -32.90 -23.19
N THR A 193 13.69 -34.07 -22.94
CA THR A 193 14.12 -35.13 -22.03
C THR A 193 15.63 -35.17 -21.84
N ASP A 194 16.09 -35.20 -20.60
CA ASP A 194 17.13 -36.13 -20.17
C ASP A 194 17.02 -36.41 -18.66
N HIS A 195 17.10 -37.70 -18.35
CA HIS A 195 17.11 -38.29 -17.01
C HIS A 195 18.36 -37.89 -16.24
N PHE A 196 18.28 -37.79 -14.90
CA PHE A 196 19.12 -38.48 -13.89
C PHE A 196 18.79 -37.98 -12.45
N PRO A 197 19.09 -38.76 -11.38
CA PRO A 197 18.15 -39.01 -10.31
C PRO A 197 18.43 -38.25 -9.02
N ALA A 198 17.40 -38.26 -8.16
CA ALA A 198 17.44 -37.79 -6.78
C ALA A 198 18.45 -38.57 -5.93
N GLU A 199 19.25 -37.85 -5.13
CA GLU A 199 19.79 -38.33 -3.86
C GLU A 199 20.46 -37.18 -3.07
N ASN A 200 19.85 -36.76 -1.96
CA ASN A 200 20.45 -36.77 -0.61
C ASN A 200 19.92 -35.67 0.33
N SER A 201 19.35 -36.16 1.44
CA SER A 201 18.91 -35.47 2.65
C SER A 201 20.13 -35.02 3.50
N PRO A 202 19.95 -34.14 4.50
CA PRO A 202 20.98 -33.24 5.01
C PRO A 202 21.83 -33.86 6.11
N LEU A 203 23.10 -33.46 6.17
CA LEU A 203 23.96 -33.67 7.34
C LEU A 203 24.18 -32.34 8.03
N GLY A 204 23.62 -32.25 9.23
CA GLY A 204 23.81 -31.12 10.15
C GLY A 204 25.24 -31.03 10.65
N LEU A 205 25.65 -29.81 10.93
CA LEU A 205 26.76 -29.53 11.83
C LEU A 205 26.42 -28.26 12.61
N GLY A 206 26.16 -28.44 13.90
CA GLY A 206 25.94 -27.34 14.83
C GLY A 206 27.25 -26.60 15.07
N ILE A 207 27.18 -25.27 15.11
CA ILE A 207 28.19 -24.45 15.77
C ILE A 207 27.46 -23.36 16.56
N SER A 208 27.65 -23.44 17.87
CA SER A 208 27.25 -22.49 18.90
C SER A 208 28.09 -21.22 18.86
N GLY A 209 27.46 -20.09 19.16
CA GLY A 209 28.09 -18.96 19.83
C GLY A 209 28.23 -17.69 18.99
N ALA A 210 27.40 -16.69 19.30
CA ALA A 210 27.86 -15.44 19.92
C ALA A 210 26.67 -14.48 20.00
N GLU A 211 26.20 -14.25 21.23
CA GLU A 211 25.40 -13.09 21.59
C GLU A 211 26.14 -11.82 21.16
N ASN A 212 25.45 -10.92 20.47
CA ASN A 212 25.82 -9.52 20.51
C ASN A 212 24.57 -8.66 20.56
N ASP A 213 24.35 -8.20 21.79
CA ASP A 213 23.38 -7.26 22.27
C ASP A 213 23.61 -5.89 21.59
N ARG A 214 22.68 -5.47 20.73
CA ARG A 214 22.47 -4.06 20.37
C ARG A 214 20.98 -3.79 20.24
N LYS A 215 20.40 -3.44 21.39
CA LYS A 215 19.15 -2.68 21.52
C LYS A 215 19.26 -1.38 20.71
N ASP A 216 18.58 -1.34 19.58
CA ASP A 216 17.99 -0.11 19.05
C ASP A 216 16.48 -0.34 18.97
N SER A 217 15.80 0.15 20.01
CA SER A 217 14.35 0.10 20.17
C SER A 217 13.67 1.00 19.14
N VAL A 218 13.16 0.40 18.07
CA VAL A 218 11.94 0.89 17.41
C VAL A 218 10.90 -0.18 17.69
N ASP A 219 10.09 0.01 18.72
CA ASP A 219 8.90 -0.80 18.95
C ASP A 219 7.94 -0.59 17.77
N LEU A 220 8.12 -1.36 16.69
CA LEU A 220 7.12 -1.47 15.64
C LEU A 220 5.93 -2.21 16.26
N HIS A 221 4.85 -1.48 16.52
CA HIS A 221 3.56 -2.06 16.88
C HIS A 221 3.11 -3.09 15.84
N ALA A 222 3.43 -4.34 16.13
CA ALA A 222 3.16 -5.53 15.35
C ALA A 222 1.67 -5.80 15.04
N ILE A 223 0.80 -5.24 15.87
CA ILE A 223 -0.65 -5.40 15.83
C ILE A 223 -1.25 -4.01 15.90
N SER A 224 -2.12 -3.70 14.94
CA SER A 224 -2.81 -2.43 14.82
C SER A 224 -4.31 -2.62 15.11
N TRP A 225 -4.78 -2.10 16.24
CA TRP A 225 -6.20 -2.04 16.57
C TRP A 225 -6.91 -0.97 15.76
N LEU A 226 -8.05 -1.31 15.17
CA LEU A 226 -8.76 -0.45 14.24
C LEU A 226 -9.74 0.46 14.98
N GLY A 227 -9.22 1.54 15.56
CA GLY A 227 -10.00 2.53 16.31
C GLY A 227 -10.68 1.93 17.55
N SER A 228 -11.96 2.25 17.75
CA SER A 228 -12.79 1.69 18.81
C SER A 228 -13.45 0.37 18.45
N THR A 229 -13.09 -0.24 17.31
CA THR A 229 -13.61 -1.55 16.94
C THR A 229 -12.93 -2.66 17.74
N ASN A 230 -13.55 -3.82 17.79
CA ASN A 230 -12.95 -5.02 18.37
C ASN A 230 -12.10 -5.79 17.34
N LEU A 231 -11.58 -5.11 16.31
CA LEU A 231 -10.83 -5.72 15.23
C LEU A 231 -9.38 -5.20 15.21
N ALA A 232 -8.43 -6.12 15.05
CA ALA A 232 -7.02 -5.81 14.86
C ALA A 232 -6.47 -6.49 13.61
N VAL A 233 -5.44 -5.88 13.03
CA VAL A 233 -4.65 -6.46 11.93
C VAL A 233 -3.19 -6.56 12.33
N GLY A 234 -2.50 -7.63 11.93
CA GLY A 234 -1.08 -7.79 12.22
C GLY A 234 -0.41 -8.93 11.48
N ALA A 235 0.89 -9.11 11.73
CA ALA A 235 1.66 -10.23 11.22
C ALA A 235 1.55 -11.45 12.17
N THR A 236 1.48 -12.65 11.61
CA THR A 236 1.27 -13.90 12.38
C THR A 236 2.34 -14.16 13.42
N GLN A 237 3.59 -13.76 13.15
CA GLN A 237 4.70 -13.89 14.08
C GLN A 237 4.46 -13.20 15.43
N HIS A 238 3.53 -12.24 15.48
CA HIS A 238 3.18 -11.49 16.69
C HIS A 238 1.82 -11.89 17.27
N ALA A 239 1.10 -12.81 16.63
CA ALA A 239 -0.20 -13.25 17.12
C ALA A 239 -0.10 -14.04 18.44
N ALA A 240 1.00 -14.76 18.66
CA ALA A 240 1.22 -15.54 19.88
C ALA A 240 1.47 -14.67 21.13
N ASP A 241 2.05 -13.49 20.95
CA ASP A 241 2.42 -12.58 22.05
C ASP A 241 1.30 -11.57 22.39
N ALA A 242 0.15 -11.67 21.71
CA ALA A 242 -0.95 -10.73 21.86
C ALA A 242 -1.77 -11.02 23.11
N SER A 243 -1.43 -10.38 24.24
CA SER A 243 -2.07 -10.60 25.55
C SER A 243 -3.52 -10.11 25.68
N ASP A 244 -4.09 -9.54 24.62
CA ASP A 244 -5.36 -8.80 24.66
C ASP A 244 -6.28 -9.20 23.48
N VAL A 245 -6.16 -10.45 23.03
CA VAL A 245 -6.90 -11.02 21.91
C VAL A 245 -7.72 -12.20 22.40
N ASP A 246 -9.04 -12.14 22.19
CA ASP A 246 -9.96 -13.22 22.57
C ASP A 246 -10.12 -14.27 21.47
N SER A 247 -9.82 -13.90 20.22
CA SER A 247 -9.91 -14.82 19.07
C SER A 247 -9.00 -14.37 17.94
N ALA A 248 -8.47 -15.32 17.16
CA ALA A 248 -7.60 -15.01 16.03
C ALA A 248 -7.99 -15.76 14.74
N LEU A 249 -7.96 -15.02 13.63
CA LEU A 249 -8.13 -15.50 12.28
C LEU A 249 -6.78 -15.45 11.56
N VAL A 250 -6.19 -16.61 11.30
CA VAL A 250 -4.86 -16.75 10.66
C VAL A 250 -5.06 -17.05 9.18
N CYS A 251 -4.63 -16.13 8.31
CA CYS A 251 -4.81 -16.16 6.87
C CYS A 251 -3.48 -16.41 6.14
N GLU A 252 -3.00 -17.66 6.17
CA GLU A 252 -1.70 -18.04 5.60
C GLU A 252 -1.80 -19.37 4.86
N ARG A 253 -0.74 -19.78 4.15
CA ARG A 253 -0.71 -21.09 3.49
C ARG A 253 -0.62 -22.25 4.49
N GLU A 254 0.28 -22.11 5.46
CA GLU A 254 0.67 -23.18 6.37
C GLU A 254 0.10 -22.90 7.76
N SER A 255 -0.45 -23.95 8.40
CA SER A 255 -0.88 -23.84 9.77
C SER A 255 0.34 -23.80 10.67
N SER A 256 0.52 -22.71 11.42
CA SER A 256 1.37 -22.75 12.60
C SER A 256 0.75 -23.69 13.65
N SER A 257 1.58 -24.25 14.53
CA SER A 257 1.16 -25.18 15.58
C SER A 257 0.19 -24.57 16.61
N LEU A 258 -0.08 -23.26 16.54
CA LEU A 258 -1.01 -22.51 17.39
C LEU A 258 -2.48 -22.90 17.20
N CYS A 259 -2.83 -23.53 16.07
CA CYS A 259 -4.22 -23.67 15.63
C CYS A 259 -4.96 -24.95 16.06
N LEU A 260 -4.37 -25.79 16.92
CA LEU A 260 -4.85 -27.17 17.08
C LEU A 260 -5.83 -27.41 18.25
N GLU A 261 -6.05 -26.46 19.17
CA GLU A 261 -6.79 -26.78 20.42
C GLU A 261 -8.17 -26.12 20.60
N TYR A 262 -8.52 -25.02 19.89
CA TYR A 262 -9.80 -24.31 20.15
C TYR A 262 -10.42 -23.68 18.89
N PRO A 263 -11.26 -24.41 18.12
CA PRO A 263 -11.89 -23.92 16.88
C PRO A 263 -12.82 -22.70 17.05
N GLU A 264 -13.32 -22.47 18.26
CA GLU A 264 -14.16 -21.30 18.57
C GLU A 264 -13.34 -20.01 18.76
N VAL A 265 -12.06 -20.16 19.07
CA VAL A 265 -11.12 -19.08 19.43
C VAL A 265 -10.12 -18.83 18.29
N TYR A 266 -9.72 -19.89 17.58
CA TYR A 266 -8.74 -19.82 16.51
C TYR A 266 -9.27 -20.45 15.23
N LEU A 267 -9.17 -19.71 14.13
CA LEU A 267 -9.49 -20.21 12.79
C LEU A 267 -8.32 -19.95 11.84
N HIS A 268 -7.76 -21.03 11.29
CA HIS A 268 -6.80 -20.96 10.20
C HIS A 268 -7.50 -21.14 8.85
N LEU A 269 -7.23 -20.22 7.92
CA LEU A 269 -7.71 -20.26 6.55
C LEU A 269 -6.51 -20.31 5.59
N PRO A 270 -6.40 -21.36 4.75
CA PRO A 270 -5.29 -21.56 3.81
C PRO A 270 -5.36 -20.57 2.63
N ILE A 271 -5.19 -19.27 2.88
CA ILE A 271 -5.36 -18.20 1.90
C ILE A 271 -4.03 -17.94 1.21
N LEU A 272 -4.07 -17.92 -0.12
CA LEU A 272 -2.96 -17.58 -0.98
C LEU A 272 -3.17 -16.19 -1.57
N ASN A 273 -2.07 -15.48 -1.80
CA ASN A 273 -2.09 -14.21 -2.52
C ASN A 273 -2.68 -14.40 -3.94
N SER A 274 -3.39 -13.38 -4.43
CA SER A 274 -4.02 -13.36 -5.76
C SER A 274 -3.11 -13.73 -6.95
N LYS A 275 -1.78 -13.53 -6.84
CA LYS A 275 -0.80 -13.94 -7.85
C LYS A 275 -0.64 -15.46 -7.96
N LEU A 276 -0.82 -16.17 -6.85
CA LEU A 276 -0.76 -17.63 -6.79
C LEU A 276 -2.11 -18.25 -7.12
N ASP A 277 -3.18 -17.69 -6.54
CA ASP A 277 -4.55 -18.11 -6.81
C ASP A 277 -5.50 -16.91 -6.76
N ARG A 278 -6.01 -16.55 -7.93
CA ARG A 278 -6.90 -15.38 -8.15
C ARG A 278 -8.25 -15.48 -7.47
N PHE A 279 -8.59 -16.63 -6.86
CA PHE A 279 -9.86 -16.86 -6.18
C PHE A 279 -9.69 -17.40 -4.74
N SER A 280 -8.46 -17.57 -4.25
CA SER A 280 -8.23 -18.18 -2.93
C SER A 280 -8.86 -17.37 -1.80
N LEU A 281 -8.67 -16.05 -1.80
CA LEU A 281 -9.29 -15.17 -0.81
C LEU A 281 -10.82 -15.22 -0.93
N TYR A 282 -11.37 -15.09 -2.14
CA TYR A 282 -12.81 -15.14 -2.38
C TYR A 282 -13.47 -16.41 -1.80
N ARG A 283 -12.87 -17.58 -2.01
CA ARG A 283 -13.44 -18.86 -1.52
C ARG A 283 -13.41 -18.99 0.01
N ASN A 284 -12.49 -18.31 0.69
CA ASN A 284 -12.33 -18.38 2.14
C ASN A 284 -13.08 -17.27 2.90
N LEU A 285 -13.49 -16.18 2.22
CA LEU A 285 -14.24 -15.07 2.84
C LEU A 285 -15.52 -15.50 3.58
N PRO A 286 -16.35 -16.44 3.09
CA PRO A 286 -17.52 -16.90 3.85
C PRO A 286 -17.17 -17.43 5.23
N ALA A 287 -16.15 -18.29 5.33
CA ALA A 287 -15.72 -18.86 6.60
C ALA A 287 -15.15 -17.79 7.55
N ALA A 288 -14.35 -16.86 7.00
CA ALA A 288 -13.82 -15.71 7.74
C ALA A 288 -14.94 -14.85 8.33
N LEU A 289 -15.97 -14.51 7.54
CA LEU A 289 -17.08 -13.69 7.99
C LEU A 289 -17.96 -14.39 9.02
N ILE A 290 -18.24 -15.69 8.86
CA ILE A 290 -19.01 -16.47 9.85
C ILE A 290 -18.29 -16.48 11.20
N PHE A 291 -16.99 -16.77 11.20
CA PHE A 291 -16.17 -16.77 12.40
C PHE A 291 -16.10 -15.40 13.05
N ALA A 292 -15.84 -14.35 12.26
CA ALA A 292 -15.79 -12.98 12.75
C ALA A 292 -17.12 -12.55 13.37
N LYS A 293 -18.25 -12.83 12.69
CA LYS A 293 -19.60 -12.51 13.19
C LYS A 293 -19.88 -13.16 14.54
N SER A 294 -19.54 -14.44 14.69
CA SER A 294 -19.75 -15.19 15.94
C SER A 294 -18.99 -14.57 17.12
N ASN A 295 -17.70 -14.25 16.91
CA ASN A 295 -16.85 -13.66 17.94
C ASN A 295 -17.24 -12.20 18.25
N LEU A 296 -17.46 -11.37 17.24
CA LEU A 296 -17.81 -9.96 17.43
C LEU A 296 -19.17 -9.77 18.13
N ARG A 297 -20.15 -10.65 17.89
CA ARG A 297 -21.43 -10.66 18.64
C ARG A 297 -21.26 -10.92 20.14
N LYS A 298 -20.23 -11.68 20.53
CA LYS A 298 -19.88 -11.94 21.93
C LYS A 298 -19.14 -10.75 22.57
N GLY A 299 -18.77 -9.74 21.78
CA GLY A 299 -17.92 -8.64 22.22
C GLY A 299 -16.43 -8.99 22.25
N ASN A 300 -16.05 -10.14 21.68
CA ASN A 300 -14.66 -10.60 21.67
C ASN A 300 -13.79 -9.69 20.79
N ARG A 301 -12.54 -9.52 21.21
CA ARG A 301 -11.47 -8.85 20.47
C ARG A 301 -10.85 -9.83 19.47
N LEU A 302 -11.00 -9.53 18.19
CA LEU A 302 -10.62 -10.37 17.06
C LEU A 302 -9.35 -9.84 16.38
N LEU A 303 -8.30 -10.67 16.35
CA LEU A 303 -7.10 -10.43 15.55
C LEU A 303 -7.21 -11.13 14.20
N VAL A 304 -6.93 -10.41 13.11
CA VAL A 304 -6.76 -11.00 11.78
C VAL A 304 -5.29 -10.86 11.37
N CYS A 305 -4.64 -11.97 11.05
CA CYS A 305 -3.21 -11.97 10.74
C CYS A 305 -2.88 -12.74 9.46
N CYS A 306 -1.80 -12.33 8.81
CA CYS A 306 -1.14 -13.03 7.71
C CYS A 306 0.37 -12.87 7.85
N ASN A 307 1.15 -13.37 6.89
CA ASN A 307 2.61 -13.48 7.06
C ASN A 307 3.30 -12.13 7.29
N ASP A 308 2.87 -11.09 6.59
CA ASP A 308 3.38 -9.72 6.70
C ASP A 308 2.46 -8.77 7.48
N GLY A 309 1.16 -9.09 7.57
CA GLY A 309 0.16 -8.20 8.12
C GLY A 309 -0.21 -7.02 7.22
N GLU A 310 0.21 -7.04 5.94
CA GLU A 310 0.11 -5.89 5.04
C GLU A 310 -0.95 -6.07 3.96
N ASP A 311 -1.19 -7.30 3.47
CA ASP A 311 -2.06 -7.54 2.31
C ASP A 311 -3.33 -8.34 2.64
N ILE A 312 -3.20 -9.65 2.87
CA ILE A 312 -4.36 -10.56 2.98
C ILE A 312 -5.19 -10.24 4.22
N SER A 313 -4.54 -10.05 5.38
CA SER A 313 -5.23 -9.73 6.63
C SER A 313 -5.97 -8.40 6.54
N VAL A 314 -5.38 -7.39 5.88
CA VAL A 314 -6.02 -6.10 5.59
C VAL A 314 -7.27 -6.30 4.73
N CYS A 315 -7.19 -7.11 3.67
CA CYS A 315 -8.35 -7.42 2.83
C CYS A 315 -9.46 -8.16 3.56
N VAL A 316 -9.12 -9.08 4.48
CA VAL A 316 -10.10 -9.78 5.31
C VAL A 316 -10.74 -8.82 6.33
N CYS A 317 -9.95 -7.96 6.99
CA CYS A 317 -10.46 -6.90 7.84
C CYS A 317 -11.40 -5.96 7.10
N LEU A 318 -11.05 -5.59 5.86
CA LEU A 318 -11.89 -4.77 4.99
C LEU A 318 -13.24 -5.43 4.70
N ALA A 319 -13.25 -6.74 4.44
CA ALA A 319 -14.49 -7.49 4.28
C ALA A 319 -15.33 -7.48 5.57
N ILE A 320 -14.72 -7.76 6.74
CA ILE A 320 -15.39 -7.77 8.04
C ILE A 320 -15.99 -6.40 8.38
N LEU A 321 -15.21 -5.33 8.27
CA LEU A 321 -15.67 -3.96 8.51
C LEU A 321 -16.83 -3.59 7.61
N THR A 322 -16.71 -3.90 6.32
CA THR A 322 -17.78 -3.56 5.36
C THR A 322 -19.05 -4.37 5.63
N SER A 323 -18.93 -5.63 6.06
CA SER A 323 -20.08 -6.50 6.30
C SER A 323 -20.78 -6.27 7.63
N PHE A 324 -20.10 -5.81 8.69
CA PHE A 324 -20.66 -5.81 10.06
C PHE A 324 -20.54 -4.51 10.84
N TYR A 325 -19.95 -3.46 10.26
CA TYR A 325 -19.79 -2.18 10.94
C TYR A 325 -20.43 -1.03 10.15
N THR A 326 -20.97 -0.06 10.87
CA THR A 326 -21.40 1.23 10.31
C THR A 326 -20.20 2.03 9.81
N ASN A 327 -20.44 3.11 9.05
CA ASN A 327 -19.37 3.96 8.51
C ASN A 327 -18.57 4.67 9.61
N GLU A 328 -19.17 4.82 10.79
CA GLU A 328 -18.58 5.41 11.99
C GLU A 328 -17.74 4.40 12.79
N GLY A 329 -17.71 3.12 12.38
CA GLY A 329 -16.96 2.07 13.06
C GLY A 329 -17.68 1.42 14.23
N SER A 330 -19.02 1.51 14.29
CA SER A 330 -19.82 0.78 15.29
C SER A 330 -20.26 -0.58 14.76
N PHE A 331 -20.17 -1.64 15.56
CA PHE A 331 -20.67 -2.96 15.17
C PHE A 331 -22.21 -2.95 15.14
N ASP A 332 -22.80 -3.31 14.00
CA ASP A 332 -24.25 -3.32 13.79
C ASP A 332 -24.79 -4.64 13.24
N ASP A 333 -23.92 -5.67 13.19
CA ASP A 333 -24.24 -7.02 12.74
C ASP A 333 -24.73 -7.13 11.28
N GLY A 334 -24.42 -6.12 10.47
CA GLY A 334 -24.67 -6.07 9.04
C GLY A 334 -25.99 -5.42 8.62
N LYS A 335 -26.63 -4.68 9.53
CA LYS A 335 -27.83 -3.90 9.21
C LYS A 335 -27.54 -2.85 8.14
N SER A 336 -26.52 -2.02 8.34
CA SER A 336 -26.09 -1.00 7.37
C SER A 336 -25.68 -1.63 6.04
N PHE A 337 -25.01 -2.79 6.08
CA PHE A 337 -24.60 -3.50 4.87
C PHE A 337 -25.80 -3.93 4.03
N SER A 338 -26.88 -4.43 4.66
CA SER A 338 -28.09 -4.86 3.94
C SER A 338 -28.83 -3.71 3.25
N GLU A 339 -28.71 -2.49 3.75
CA GLU A 339 -29.37 -1.30 3.22
C GLU A 339 -28.49 -0.55 2.20
N THR A 340 -27.20 -0.90 2.09
CA THR A 340 -26.20 -0.13 1.32
C THR A 340 -25.76 -0.86 0.06
N CYS A 341 -25.79 -0.17 -1.08
CA CYS A 341 -25.15 -0.65 -2.29
C CYS A 341 -23.63 -0.46 -2.22
N ILE A 342 -22.86 -1.55 -2.28
CA ILE A 342 -21.40 -1.51 -2.20
C ILE A 342 -20.80 -0.86 -3.47
N THR A 343 -20.21 0.32 -3.28
CA THR A 343 -19.50 1.03 -4.33
C THR A 343 -17.98 0.98 -4.12
N LYS A 344 -17.23 1.27 -5.18
CA LYS A 344 -15.76 1.42 -5.08
C LYS A 344 -15.35 2.56 -4.15
N LEU A 345 -16.17 3.60 -4.03
CA LEU A 345 -15.90 4.72 -3.13
C LEU A 345 -16.01 4.28 -1.67
N GLU A 346 -17.04 3.49 -1.35
CA GLU A 346 -17.24 2.98 0.01
C GLU A 346 -16.09 2.05 0.44
N MET A 347 -15.70 1.12 -0.43
CA MET A 347 -14.51 0.28 -0.19
C MET A 347 -13.25 1.09 0.07
N ARG A 348 -13.05 2.20 -0.65
CA ARG A 348 -11.89 3.09 -0.43
C ARG A 348 -11.95 3.79 0.92
N ARG A 349 -13.12 4.28 1.32
CA ARG A 349 -13.31 4.90 2.66
C ARG A 349 -12.97 3.93 3.78
N ARG A 350 -13.47 2.71 3.69
CA ARG A 350 -13.18 1.64 4.66
C ARG A 350 -11.70 1.27 4.68
N LEU A 351 -11.05 1.24 3.52
CA LEU A 351 -9.61 1.03 3.46
C LEU A 351 -8.82 2.19 4.09
N VAL A 352 -9.20 3.45 3.82
CA VAL A 352 -8.59 4.63 4.45
C VAL A 352 -8.72 4.58 5.98
N PHE A 353 -9.87 4.13 6.50
CA PHE A 353 -10.06 3.89 7.92
C PHE A 353 -9.06 2.86 8.47
N ILE A 354 -8.82 1.74 7.77
CA ILE A 354 -7.81 0.77 8.17
C ILE A 354 -6.40 1.39 8.15
N CYS A 355 -6.03 2.08 7.07
CA CYS A 355 -4.71 2.70 6.89
C CYS A 355 -4.42 3.79 7.95
N LYS A 356 -5.45 4.41 8.54
CA LYS A 356 -5.29 5.35 9.66
C LYS A 356 -4.61 4.69 10.87
N PHE A 357 -4.85 3.39 11.10
CA PHE A 357 -4.30 2.64 12.22
C PHE A 357 -3.17 1.70 11.80
N ALA A 358 -3.30 1.04 10.65
CA ALA A 358 -2.31 0.15 10.08
C ALA A 358 -1.56 0.84 8.94
N VAL A 359 -0.54 1.62 9.28
CA VAL A 359 0.22 2.45 8.31
C VAL A 359 0.96 1.63 7.23
N ASN A 360 1.25 0.37 7.52
CA ASN A 360 1.90 -0.56 6.58
C ASN A 360 0.89 -1.34 5.71
N ALA A 361 -0.42 -1.05 5.81
CA ALA A 361 -1.43 -1.70 4.99
C ALA A 361 -1.17 -1.47 3.49
N ARG A 362 -0.89 -2.56 2.77
CA ARG A 362 -0.57 -2.61 1.34
C ARG A 362 -1.34 -3.74 0.65
N PRO A 363 -2.69 -3.68 0.62
CA PRO A 363 -3.47 -4.72 -0.02
C PRO A 363 -3.30 -4.72 -1.54
N SER A 364 -2.98 -5.88 -2.10
CA SER A 364 -2.77 -6.05 -3.53
C SER A 364 -4.06 -5.82 -4.31
N ARG A 365 -3.95 -5.24 -5.50
CA ARG A 365 -5.12 -4.95 -6.37
C ARG A 365 -5.95 -6.20 -6.66
N GLY A 366 -5.29 -7.35 -6.79
CA GLY A 366 -5.96 -8.63 -7.03
C GLY A 366 -6.79 -9.09 -5.84
N ASN A 367 -6.31 -8.91 -4.61
CA ASN A 367 -7.06 -9.23 -3.39
C ASN A 367 -8.22 -8.24 -3.16
N LEU A 368 -8.00 -6.94 -3.32
CA LEU A 368 -9.06 -5.93 -3.25
C LEU A 368 -10.21 -6.21 -4.22
N LYS A 369 -9.88 -6.64 -5.44
CA LYS A 369 -10.88 -7.02 -6.45
C LYS A 369 -11.70 -8.23 -6.01
N GLN A 370 -11.07 -9.23 -5.38
CA GLN A 370 -11.78 -10.39 -4.84
C GLN A 370 -12.76 -9.99 -3.73
N VAL A 371 -12.33 -9.14 -2.79
CA VAL A 371 -13.21 -8.63 -1.71
C VAL A 371 -14.38 -7.84 -2.28
N PHE A 372 -14.13 -6.91 -3.21
CA PHE A 372 -15.19 -6.11 -3.81
C PHE A 372 -16.23 -6.97 -4.54
N ASN A 373 -15.77 -7.95 -5.34
CA ASN A 373 -16.67 -8.86 -6.05
C ASN A 373 -17.49 -9.70 -5.06
N PHE A 374 -16.84 -10.25 -4.02
CA PHE A 374 -17.51 -11.03 -2.99
C PHE A 374 -18.63 -10.23 -2.28
N LEU A 375 -18.33 -9.02 -1.83
CA LEU A 375 -19.30 -8.17 -1.14
C LEU A 375 -20.46 -7.75 -2.06
N LYS A 376 -20.16 -7.50 -3.34
CA LYS A 376 -21.18 -7.19 -4.34
C LYS A 376 -22.11 -8.39 -4.60
N ASP A 377 -21.57 -9.60 -4.65
CA ASP A 377 -22.38 -10.81 -4.83
C ASP A 377 -23.31 -11.05 -3.62
N GLN A 378 -22.83 -10.73 -2.40
CA GLN A 378 -23.64 -10.81 -1.16
C GLN A 378 -24.76 -9.77 -1.09
N SER A 379 -24.52 -8.54 -1.57
CA SER A 379 -25.56 -7.48 -1.58
C SER A 379 -26.68 -7.81 -2.57
N VAL A 380 -26.37 -8.42 -3.71
CA VAL A 380 -27.37 -8.85 -4.71
C VAL A 380 -28.22 -10.02 -4.18
N GLY A 381 -27.64 -10.94 -3.41
CA GLY A 381 -28.39 -12.04 -2.78
C GLY A 381 -29.30 -11.61 -1.63
N SER A 382 -29.10 -10.41 -1.07
CA SER A 382 -29.85 -9.88 0.09
C SER A 382 -31.02 -8.96 -0.28
N GLY A 383 -31.28 -8.76 -1.58
CA GLY A 383 -32.36 -7.91 -2.07
C GLY A 383 -31.91 -6.47 -2.32
N CYS A 384 -31.40 -6.22 -3.53
CA CYS A 384 -31.49 -4.92 -4.20
C CYS A 384 -32.45 -5.05 -5.38
#